data_AF-A0A2N2RUX7-F1
#
_entry.id   AF-A0A2N2RUX7-F1
#
_cell.length_a   1.000
_cell.length_b   1.000
_cell.length_c   1.000
_cell.angle_alpha   90.00
_cell.angle_beta   90.00
_cell.angle_gamma   90.00
#
_symmetry.space_group_name_H-M   'P 1'
#
loop_
_entity.id
_entity.type
_entity.pdbx_description
1 polymer ?
#
loop_
_entity_poly.entity_id
_entity_poly.type
_entity_poly.pdbx_seq_one_letter_code
_entity_poly.pdbx_strand_id
1 'polypeptide(L)'
;MVGVVPNPIAINLAYADIIADQSAPANQRPVIINAPNGVPLVNIQTPSAAGVSRNTYSQFDVNANGAILNNSRTNVQTQLGGWVQGNPYLATGTARIILNEVNSNNPSLLNGYVEVAGSRAQVVIANPAGISCNGCGFINASRTTLTTGTPMMNNGDLIGYRVGGGAIHFLGAGLDTANSNYTDVIARAVNINAGLWAQNLNVITGSNQVNVASNGDVTGITTISPNATLPGGSSNPAPGFAIDVATLGGMYAGKIHLIGTEAGVGVRNAGSIGASAGEVTIDVNGNLTNSHHISSSTQTSINAGDISNTGGSITAGQQLDVTANSLSGDGALLSGGNIEIQLTTDYTQASTGQLQANGNLNLTTTGDIANQGSLLAGNTLTLQAANIDNSAHAQIIGLNTQLTASSTLTNRGMIDGSETLINAVTVNNIGTGSIFGDHIAIAANTLNNQDETVNGTNTAAVIAARTRLDIGASDISNRNDSLIFSAGDMAIGGSLDANHQATTSSGSAQAATLNNAGATIESLGNLSLNVAQINNTNTNFTTQYVRTSIASTLAESVDVRGNIG
;
A
#
# COMPACT_ATOMS: atom_id res chain seq x y z
N MET A 1 -24.63 52.06 16.37
CA MET A 1 -24.11 51.39 17.58
C MET A 1 -22.76 50.81 17.20
N VAL A 2 -21.77 51.07 18.05
CA VAL A 2 -20.33 50.85 17.83
C VAL A 2 -20.01 49.39 17.51
N GLY A 3 -19.17 49.17 16.49
CA GLY A 3 -18.65 47.86 16.13
C GLY A 3 -17.69 47.31 17.19
N VAL A 4 -17.87 46.04 17.55
CA VAL A 4 -16.95 45.31 18.41
C VAL A 4 -16.03 44.49 17.51
N VAL A 5 -14.79 44.95 17.38
CA VAL A 5 -13.69 44.20 16.78
C VAL A 5 -13.34 43.05 17.73
N PRO A 6 -13.15 41.80 17.26
CA PRO A 6 -12.66 40.73 18.12
C PRO A 6 -11.25 41.09 18.58
N ASN A 7 -11.07 41.11 19.89
CA ASN A 7 -9.79 41.34 20.54
C ASN A 7 -8.79 40.27 20.04
N PRO A 8 -7.60 40.64 19.52
CA PRO A 8 -6.60 39.64 19.20
C PRO A 8 -6.20 38.94 20.50
N ILE A 9 -6.32 37.62 20.52
CA ILE A 9 -5.77 36.78 21.59
C ILE A 9 -4.28 37.11 21.65
N ALA A 10 -3.88 37.79 22.72
CA ALA A 10 -2.47 37.99 23.02
C ALA A 10 -1.87 36.62 23.32
N ILE A 11 -1.17 36.06 22.33
CA ILE A 11 -0.21 34.97 22.56
C ILE A 11 0.86 35.58 23.45
N ASN A 12 0.82 35.25 24.73
CA ASN A 12 1.89 35.58 25.65
C ASN A 12 3.13 34.82 25.15
N LEU A 13 4.07 35.52 24.51
CA LEU A 13 5.36 34.99 24.10
C LEU A 13 6.15 34.66 25.37
N ALA A 14 5.88 33.50 25.97
CA ALA A 14 6.76 32.90 26.95
C ALA A 14 8.07 32.59 26.21
N TYR A 15 9.17 33.16 26.69
CA TYR A 15 10.50 32.87 26.19
C TYR A 15 10.74 31.35 26.28
N ALA A 16 11.16 30.73 25.18
CA ALA A 16 11.62 29.34 25.18
C ALA A 16 12.79 29.20 26.17
N ASP A 17 12.64 28.31 27.16
CA ASP A 17 13.60 28.13 28.24
C ASP A 17 13.79 26.63 28.59
N ILE A 18 14.96 26.29 29.12
CA ILE A 18 15.26 24.95 29.65
C ILE A 18 15.36 25.06 31.17
N ILE A 19 14.32 24.58 31.85
CA ILE A 19 14.14 24.79 33.29
C ILE A 19 14.09 23.43 33.99
N ALA A 20 15.04 23.18 34.89
CA ALA A 20 15.03 21.99 35.73
C ALA A 20 13.79 21.96 36.64
N ASP A 21 13.17 20.78 36.78
CA ASP A 21 12.04 20.60 37.69
C ASP A 21 12.54 20.61 39.13
N GLN A 22 12.22 21.68 39.87
CA GLN A 22 12.64 21.81 41.27
C GLN A 22 11.98 20.79 42.20
N SER A 23 10.84 20.22 41.80
CA SER A 23 10.13 19.18 42.55
C SER A 23 10.72 17.77 42.35
N ALA A 24 11.58 17.58 41.33
CA ALA A 24 12.23 16.31 41.07
C ALA A 24 13.32 15.98 42.12
N PRO A 25 13.64 14.69 42.34
CA PRO A 25 14.75 14.27 43.17
C PRO A 25 16.07 14.96 42.79
N ALA A 26 16.92 15.25 43.78
CA ALA A 26 18.15 16.02 43.56
C ALA A 26 19.07 15.43 42.48
N ASN A 27 19.15 14.10 42.40
CA ASN A 27 19.91 13.36 41.40
C ASN A 27 19.25 13.28 40.01
N GLN A 28 18.12 13.97 39.81
CA GLN A 28 17.42 14.09 38.53
C GLN A 28 17.30 15.55 38.09
N ARG A 29 17.79 16.51 38.89
CA ARG A 29 17.73 17.94 38.57
C ARG A 29 18.99 18.36 37.83
N PRO A 30 18.98 18.48 36.50
CA PRO A 30 20.17 18.90 35.75
C PRO A 30 20.61 20.31 36.15
N VAL A 31 21.88 20.61 35.92
CA VAL A 31 22.40 21.97 36.09
C VAL A 31 22.50 22.63 34.73
N ILE A 32 21.68 23.65 34.51
CA ILE A 32 21.68 24.44 33.29
C ILE A 32 22.56 25.66 33.49
N ILE A 33 23.54 25.82 32.61
CA ILE A 33 24.42 26.98 32.50
C ILE A 33 24.46 27.42 31.04
N ASN A 34 25.26 28.43 30.70
CA ASN A 34 25.48 28.84 29.31
C ASN A 34 26.91 28.47 28.88
N ALA A 35 27.05 28.00 27.65
CA ALA A 35 28.33 27.97 26.96
C ALA A 35 28.86 29.40 26.74
N PRO A 36 30.16 29.59 26.44
CA PRO A 36 30.75 30.92 26.28
C PRO A 36 30.04 31.82 25.24
N ASN A 37 29.40 31.23 24.23
CA ASN A 37 28.65 31.94 23.20
C ASN A 37 27.14 32.10 23.51
N GLY A 38 26.71 31.73 24.72
CA GLY A 38 25.34 31.90 25.18
C GLY A 38 24.40 30.71 24.95
N VAL A 39 24.81 29.68 24.21
CA VAL A 39 23.99 28.46 24.02
C VAL A 39 23.74 27.77 25.38
N PRO A 40 22.49 27.41 25.73
CA PRO A 40 22.20 26.65 26.94
C PRO A 40 22.99 25.34 26.96
N LEU A 41 23.66 25.09 28.07
CA LEU A 41 24.43 23.88 28.34
C LEU A 41 23.89 23.21 29.59
N VAL A 42 23.41 21.99 29.41
CA VAL A 42 22.88 21.13 30.44
C VAL A 42 23.97 20.18 30.90
N ASN A 43 24.49 20.40 32.10
CA ASN A 43 25.25 19.38 32.81
C ASN A 43 24.26 18.31 33.29
N ILE A 44 24.18 17.23 32.51
CA ILE A 44 23.33 16.08 32.79
C ILE A 44 23.75 15.42 34.12
N GLN A 45 22.80 14.76 34.77
CA GLN A 45 23.03 14.08 36.04
C GLN A 45 23.86 12.80 35.89
N THR A 46 24.44 12.34 37.00
CA THR A 46 25.22 11.10 37.06
C THR A 46 24.41 9.91 36.51
N PRO A 47 24.91 9.15 35.52
CA PRO A 47 24.21 7.99 34.99
C PRO A 47 24.01 6.90 36.05
N SER A 48 22.92 6.16 35.93
CA SER A 48 22.70 4.91 36.66
C SER A 48 23.75 3.85 36.29
N ALA A 49 23.78 2.73 37.04
CA ALA A 49 24.61 1.58 36.68
C ALA A 49 24.28 0.99 35.29
N ALA A 50 23.06 1.19 34.78
CA ALA A 50 22.65 0.81 33.43
C ALA A 50 23.06 1.84 32.35
N GLY A 51 23.70 2.94 32.75
CA GLY A 51 24.18 4.00 31.87
C GLY A 51 23.11 5.02 31.49
N VAL A 52 22.00 5.12 32.23
CA VAL A 52 20.94 6.11 31.96
C VAL A 52 21.12 7.34 32.85
N SER A 53 21.32 8.50 32.25
CA SER A 53 21.22 9.80 32.93
C SER A 53 19.79 10.32 32.79
N ARG A 54 19.05 10.38 33.90
CA ARG A 54 17.67 10.89 33.94
C ARG A 54 17.68 12.34 34.41
N ASN A 55 17.11 13.22 33.60
CA ASN A 55 17.09 14.67 33.79
C ASN A 55 15.64 15.14 33.68
N THR A 56 15.11 15.76 34.73
CA THR A 56 13.71 16.15 34.82
C THR A 56 13.55 17.67 34.74
N TYR A 57 12.61 18.12 33.94
CA TYR A 57 12.40 19.53 33.59
C TYR A 57 10.95 19.95 33.81
N SER A 58 10.73 21.19 34.26
CA SER A 58 9.40 21.82 34.22
C SER A 58 9.12 22.50 32.88
N GLN A 59 10.18 22.75 32.09
CA GLN A 59 10.10 23.16 30.69
C GLN A 59 11.39 22.73 29.97
N PHE A 60 11.26 22.22 28.75
CA PHE A 60 12.41 21.92 27.89
C PHE A 60 12.10 22.43 26.49
N ASP A 61 12.45 23.69 26.24
CA ASP A 61 12.38 24.30 24.92
C ASP A 61 13.77 24.58 24.39
N VAL A 62 13.97 24.30 23.10
CA VAL A 62 15.22 24.56 22.40
C VAL A 62 14.95 25.68 21.40
N ASN A 63 15.71 26.77 21.51
CA ASN A 63 15.62 27.87 20.55
C ASN A 63 16.47 27.56 19.30
N ALA A 64 16.46 28.48 18.31
CA ALA A 64 17.21 28.32 17.07
C ALA A 64 18.74 28.23 17.24
N ASN A 65 19.30 28.73 18.35
CA ASN A 65 20.72 28.60 18.66
C ASN A 65 21.07 27.22 19.24
N GLY A 66 20.06 26.38 19.53
CA GLY A 66 20.23 25.02 20.00
C GLY A 66 20.46 24.89 21.51
N ALA A 67 20.80 23.67 21.94
CA ALA A 67 21.12 23.33 23.32
C ALA A 67 22.17 22.21 23.37
N ILE A 68 22.99 22.19 24.42
CA ILE A 68 24.06 21.22 24.60
C ILE A 68 23.77 20.34 25.81
N LEU A 69 23.76 19.03 25.63
CA LEU A 69 23.75 18.02 26.69
C LEU A 69 25.19 17.60 26.97
N ASN A 70 25.74 18.01 28.10
CA ASN A 70 27.16 17.79 28.41
C ASN A 70 27.42 16.39 28.95
N ASN A 71 27.76 15.47 28.04
CA ASN A 71 28.13 14.08 28.33
C ASN A 71 29.66 13.86 28.34
N SER A 72 30.43 14.91 28.62
CA SER A 72 31.90 14.85 28.59
C SER A 72 32.49 14.84 30.00
N ARG A 73 33.54 14.04 30.22
CA ARG A 73 34.32 14.05 31.48
C ARG A 73 35.48 15.04 31.45
N THR A 74 35.82 15.53 30.26
CA THR A 74 36.92 16.46 30.01
C THR A 74 36.41 17.66 29.22
N ASN A 75 37.23 18.70 29.10
CA ASN A 75 36.91 19.80 28.21
C ASN A 75 36.82 19.26 26.77
N VAL A 76 35.82 19.69 26.03
CA VAL A 76 35.56 19.22 24.66
C VAL A 76 35.07 20.38 23.80
N GLN A 77 35.42 20.35 22.52
CA GLN A 77 34.88 21.28 21.54
C GLN A 77 33.53 20.77 21.03
N THR A 78 32.52 21.61 21.15
CA THR A 78 31.16 21.40 20.64
C THR A 78 30.95 22.21 19.36
N GLN A 79 30.01 21.80 18.52
CA GLN A 79 29.62 22.49 17.30
C GLN A 79 28.79 23.74 17.60
N LEU A 80 27.86 23.64 18.56
CA LEU A 80 26.96 24.72 18.91
C LEU A 80 27.60 25.73 19.87
N GLY A 81 28.41 25.29 20.84
CA GLY A 81 28.87 26.11 21.97
C GLY A 81 30.36 26.44 22.00
N GLY A 82 31.14 25.94 21.05
CA GLY A 82 32.61 26.01 21.11
C GLY A 82 33.18 25.13 22.23
N TRP A 83 34.27 25.58 22.87
CA TRP A 83 34.88 24.83 23.97
C TRP A 83 34.02 24.90 25.24
N VAL A 84 33.66 23.72 25.75
CA VAL A 84 32.90 23.57 27.00
C VAL A 84 33.71 22.75 28.00
N GLN A 85 33.50 23.03 29.29
CA GLN A 85 34.18 22.29 30.36
C GLN A 85 33.58 20.89 30.55
N GLY A 86 34.39 19.96 31.06
CA GLY A 86 33.89 18.64 31.47
C GLY A 86 32.78 18.74 32.51
N ASN A 87 31.77 17.89 32.40
CA ASN A 87 30.66 17.80 33.33
C ASN A 87 31.13 17.18 34.66
N PRO A 88 31.10 17.93 35.79
CA PRO A 88 31.57 17.43 37.08
C PRO A 88 30.71 16.29 37.64
N TYR A 89 29.50 16.07 37.13
CA TYR A 89 28.59 15.01 37.58
C TYR A 89 28.90 13.63 36.94
N LEU A 90 29.87 13.54 36.03
CA LEU A 90 30.20 12.31 35.29
C LEU A 90 31.47 11.60 35.81
N ALA A 91 31.77 11.75 37.11
CA ALA A 91 32.94 11.15 37.73
C ALA A 91 33.01 9.63 37.52
N THR A 92 31.86 8.94 37.58
CA THR A 92 31.70 7.49 37.47
C THR A 92 31.54 6.96 36.05
N GLY A 93 31.42 7.83 35.04
CA GLY A 93 31.23 7.44 33.65
C GLY A 93 30.29 8.36 32.89
N THR A 94 30.27 8.23 31.56
CA THR A 94 29.37 8.97 30.68
C THR A 94 28.06 8.20 30.46
N ALA A 95 26.99 8.92 30.13
CA ALA A 95 25.70 8.33 29.83
C ALA A 95 25.71 7.58 28.48
N ARG A 96 25.06 6.43 28.45
CA ARG A 96 24.64 5.70 27.25
C ARG A 96 23.31 6.23 26.73
N ILE A 97 22.39 6.57 27.64
CA ILE A 97 21.10 7.21 27.38
C ILE A 97 21.02 8.49 28.20
N ILE A 98 20.69 9.61 27.54
CA ILE A 98 20.34 10.87 28.18
C ILE A 98 18.82 11.02 28.06
N LEU A 99 18.12 10.73 29.15
CA LEU A 99 16.67 10.88 29.24
C LEU A 99 16.35 12.28 29.74
N ASN A 100 15.67 13.06 28.90
CA ASN A 100 15.12 14.36 29.25
C ASN A 100 13.60 14.22 29.38
N GLU A 101 13.12 14.27 30.62
CA GLU A 101 11.71 14.06 30.98
C GLU A 101 11.09 15.38 31.41
N VAL A 102 10.00 15.78 30.75
CA VAL A 102 9.32 17.04 31.01
C VAL A 102 8.06 16.78 31.81
N ASN A 103 8.00 17.34 33.00
CA ASN A 103 6.86 17.35 33.90
C ASN A 103 6.16 18.71 33.78
N SER A 104 5.41 18.90 32.70
CA SER A 104 4.72 20.14 32.37
C SER A 104 3.33 19.87 31.80
N ASN A 105 2.46 20.87 31.90
CA ASN A 105 1.21 20.90 31.12
C ASN A 105 1.41 21.51 29.73
N ASN A 106 2.58 22.08 29.46
CA ASN A 106 2.91 22.70 28.19
C ASN A 106 3.77 21.76 27.33
N PRO A 107 3.54 21.75 26.00
CA PRO A 107 4.40 20.99 25.09
C PRO A 107 5.82 21.58 25.06
N SER A 108 6.77 20.75 24.65
CA SER A 108 8.14 21.18 24.36
C SER A 108 8.21 21.81 22.96
N LEU A 109 8.87 22.96 22.85
CA LEU A 109 9.12 23.66 21.60
C LEU A 109 10.58 23.48 21.19
N LEU A 110 10.82 22.64 20.19
CA LEU A 110 12.16 22.33 19.68
C LEU A 110 12.37 23.06 18.35
N ASN A 111 13.08 24.18 18.40
CA ASN A 111 13.31 25.07 17.25
C ASN A 111 14.77 25.13 16.80
N GLY A 112 15.62 24.21 17.26
CA GLY A 112 17.04 24.15 16.91
C GLY A 112 17.67 22.82 17.32
N TYR A 113 18.98 22.69 17.13
CA TYR A 113 19.69 21.43 17.34
C TYR A 113 19.96 21.15 18.83
N VAL A 114 19.90 19.88 19.21
CA VAL A 114 20.38 19.37 20.50
C VAL A 114 21.69 18.61 20.25
N GLU A 115 22.78 19.06 20.87
CA GLU A 115 24.09 18.46 20.73
C GLU A 115 24.51 17.69 21.98
N VAL A 116 25.03 16.47 21.82
CA VAL A 116 25.69 15.74 22.90
C VAL A 116 27.19 16.09 22.90
N ALA A 117 27.66 16.81 23.92
CA ALA A 117 29.09 17.08 24.06
C ALA A 117 29.83 15.85 24.61
N GLY A 118 30.98 15.51 24.02
CA GLY A 118 31.80 14.38 24.46
C GLY A 118 31.29 13.04 23.96
N SER A 119 31.07 12.09 24.88
CA SER A 119 30.70 10.71 24.52
C SER A 119 29.34 10.67 23.82
N ARG A 120 29.29 10.05 22.63
CA ARG A 120 28.06 9.80 21.86
C ARG A 120 27.06 8.98 22.69
N ALA A 121 25.79 9.40 22.69
CA ALA A 121 24.73 8.77 23.49
C ALA A 121 23.39 8.74 22.75
N GLN A 122 22.44 7.95 23.25
CA GLN A 122 21.03 8.08 22.86
C GLN A 122 20.43 9.30 23.56
N VAL A 123 19.59 10.05 22.86
CA VAL A 123 18.88 11.22 23.42
C VAL A 123 17.38 10.95 23.35
N VAL A 124 16.73 11.03 24.50
CA VAL A 124 15.27 10.92 24.63
C VAL A 124 14.71 12.25 25.11
N ILE A 125 13.73 12.79 24.40
CA ILE A 125 12.91 13.92 24.85
C ILE A 125 11.49 13.38 25.06
N ALA A 126 11.06 13.32 26.32
CA ALA A 126 9.76 12.78 26.73
C ALA A 126 8.90 13.89 27.35
N ASN A 127 7.81 14.28 26.68
CA ASN A 127 6.86 15.25 27.19
C ASN A 127 5.41 14.81 26.91
N PRO A 128 4.68 14.31 27.92
CA PRO A 128 3.29 13.89 27.76
C PRO A 128 2.30 14.97 27.33
N ALA A 129 2.64 16.26 27.50
CA ALA A 129 1.82 17.36 27.01
C ALA A 129 1.95 17.59 25.50
N GLY A 130 2.97 17.00 24.85
CA GLY A 130 3.23 17.10 23.42
C GLY A 130 4.61 17.66 23.10
N ILE A 131 4.98 17.57 21.82
CA ILE A 131 6.25 18.11 21.30
C ILE A 131 5.97 18.80 19.98
N SER A 132 6.51 20.00 19.79
CA SER A 132 6.58 20.67 18.50
C SER A 132 8.04 20.74 18.05
N CYS A 133 8.32 20.35 16.81
CA CYS A 133 9.62 20.44 16.19
C CYS A 133 9.53 21.33 14.95
N ASN A 134 10.34 22.38 14.91
CA ASN A 134 10.45 23.30 13.80
C ASN A 134 11.92 23.62 13.52
N GLY A 135 12.57 22.79 12.69
CA GLY A 135 14.02 22.86 12.48
C GLY A 135 14.80 22.27 13.64
N CYS A 136 14.22 21.30 14.36
CA CYS A 136 14.96 20.58 15.39
C CYS A 136 15.86 19.54 14.74
N GLY A 137 17.00 19.27 15.38
CA GLY A 137 17.92 18.26 14.91
C GLY A 137 18.86 17.79 16.01
N PHE A 138 19.67 16.78 15.73
CA PHE A 138 20.51 16.15 16.76
C PHE A 138 21.94 15.97 16.29
N ILE A 139 22.89 16.40 17.13
CA ILE A 139 24.32 16.29 16.87
C ILE A 139 24.92 15.30 17.87
N ASN A 140 25.73 14.37 17.36
CA ASN A 140 26.41 13.35 18.17
C ASN A 140 25.44 12.47 19.00
N ALA A 141 24.23 12.23 18.49
CA ALA A 141 23.28 11.27 19.04
C ALA A 141 23.38 9.93 18.29
N SER A 142 23.44 8.79 18.98
CA SER A 142 23.37 7.46 18.33
C SER A 142 21.94 7.06 17.96
N ARG A 143 20.98 7.45 18.80
CA ARG A 143 19.53 7.29 18.61
C ARG A 143 18.84 8.54 19.14
N THR A 144 17.81 8.98 18.44
CA THR A 144 16.96 10.08 18.85
C THR A 144 15.55 9.56 19.10
N THR A 145 15.00 9.76 20.29
CA THR A 145 13.60 9.42 20.58
C THR A 145 12.83 10.65 21.01
N LEU A 146 11.78 10.99 20.28
CA LEU A 146 10.79 12.00 20.66
C LEU A 146 9.52 11.27 21.09
N THR A 147 9.03 11.53 22.31
CA THR A 147 7.86 10.81 22.80
C THR A 147 6.91 11.64 23.66
N THR A 148 5.61 11.36 23.54
CA THR A 148 4.59 11.83 24.49
C THR A 148 4.28 10.79 25.58
N GLY A 149 5.02 9.68 25.58
CA GLY A 149 4.93 8.66 26.61
C GLY A 149 5.68 9.06 27.87
N THR A 150 5.15 8.66 29.02
CA THR A 150 5.91 8.71 30.28
C THR A 150 6.96 7.59 30.26
N PRO A 151 8.26 7.88 30.50
CA PRO A 151 9.30 6.86 30.53
C PRO A 151 9.06 5.83 31.63
N MET A 152 9.27 4.55 31.31
CA MET A 152 9.18 3.44 32.25
C MET A 152 10.59 3.01 32.64
N MET A 153 10.87 3.01 33.93
CA MET A 153 12.20 2.70 34.47
C MET A 153 12.16 1.41 35.30
N ASN A 154 13.20 0.59 35.20
CA ASN A 154 13.41 -0.56 36.07
C ASN A 154 14.86 -0.64 36.51
N ASN A 155 15.13 -0.63 37.83
CA ASN A 155 16.48 -0.65 38.40
C ASN A 155 17.46 0.36 37.76
N GLY A 156 16.95 1.52 37.35
CA GLY A 156 17.74 2.58 36.71
C GLY A 156 17.99 2.42 35.21
N ASP A 157 17.48 1.37 34.56
CA ASP A 157 17.45 1.25 33.09
C ASP A 157 16.11 1.74 32.53
N LEU A 158 16.13 2.18 31.27
CA LEU A 158 14.94 2.58 30.53
C LEU A 158 14.37 1.35 29.82
N ILE A 159 13.15 0.96 30.18
CA ILE A 159 12.51 -0.27 29.67
C ILE A 159 11.31 -0.02 28.75
N GLY A 160 10.90 1.24 28.59
CA GLY A 160 9.78 1.56 27.70
C GLY A 160 9.17 2.92 27.90
N TYR A 161 8.03 3.12 27.24
CA TYR A 161 7.24 4.34 27.26
C TYR A 161 5.75 3.99 27.38
N ARG A 162 5.05 4.69 28.26
CA ARG A 162 3.58 4.58 28.40
C ARG A 162 2.91 5.80 27.80
N VAL A 163 2.28 5.64 26.65
CA VAL A 163 1.62 6.67 25.84
C VAL A 163 0.11 6.64 26.10
N GLY A 164 -0.42 7.62 26.83
CA GLY A 164 -1.85 7.77 27.07
C GLY A 164 -2.50 8.95 26.35
N GLY A 165 -1.71 9.78 25.66
CA GLY A 165 -2.15 11.06 25.09
C GLY A 165 -0.99 11.83 24.46
N GLY A 166 -1.26 13.08 24.08
CA GLY A 166 -0.28 13.99 23.50
C GLY A 166 -0.02 13.74 22.01
N ALA A 167 0.35 14.80 21.30
CA ALA A 167 0.72 14.75 19.89
C ALA A 167 2.13 15.32 19.66
N ILE A 168 2.75 14.87 18.57
CA ILE A 168 4.00 15.44 18.06
C ILE A 168 3.70 16.15 16.74
N HIS A 169 4.17 17.38 16.60
CA HIS A 169 3.98 18.21 15.42
C HIS A 169 5.33 18.58 14.79
N PHE A 170 5.56 18.16 13.55
CA PHE A 170 6.68 18.61 12.74
C PHE A 170 6.22 19.74 11.82
N LEU A 171 6.82 20.91 11.99
CA LEU A 171 6.43 22.18 11.36
C LEU A 171 7.64 22.82 10.69
N GLY A 172 7.40 23.83 9.84
CA GLY A 172 8.43 24.70 9.26
C GLY A 172 9.61 23.93 8.66
N ALA A 173 10.80 24.03 9.26
CA ALA A 173 12.01 23.39 8.76
C ALA A 173 12.13 21.89 9.09
N GLY A 174 11.18 21.32 9.85
CA GLY A 174 11.09 19.87 10.06
C GLY A 174 12.07 19.30 11.09
N LEU A 175 12.39 18.01 10.96
CA LEU A 175 13.31 17.26 11.83
C LEU A 175 14.52 16.76 11.03
N ASP A 176 15.73 17.10 11.47
CA ASP A 176 16.97 16.52 10.96
C ASP A 176 17.61 15.54 11.96
N THR A 177 17.50 14.25 11.67
CA THR A 177 18.21 13.17 12.35
C THR A 177 19.00 12.31 11.37
N ALA A 178 19.41 12.86 10.23
CA ALA A 178 20.17 12.12 9.21
C ALA A 178 21.52 11.57 9.72
N ASN A 179 22.05 12.16 10.81
CA ASN A 179 23.29 11.74 11.48
C ASN A 179 23.07 10.78 12.67
N SER A 180 21.82 10.54 13.06
CA SER A 180 21.45 9.52 14.05
C SER A 180 21.23 8.18 13.34
N ASN A 181 21.69 7.07 13.93
CA ASN A 181 21.51 5.75 13.34
C ASN A 181 20.03 5.34 13.37
N TYR A 182 19.31 5.74 14.42
CA TYR A 182 17.90 5.43 14.64
C TYR A 182 17.14 6.66 15.13
N THR A 183 15.90 6.79 14.69
CA THR A 183 14.96 7.83 15.12
C THR A 183 13.63 7.17 15.47
N ASP A 184 13.16 7.39 16.69
CA ASP A 184 11.84 6.92 17.14
C ASP A 184 10.95 8.13 17.44
N VAL A 185 9.74 8.11 16.88
CA VAL A 185 8.67 9.07 17.18
C VAL A 185 7.53 8.26 17.80
N ILE A 186 7.32 8.41 19.10
CA ILE A 186 6.41 7.57 19.88
C ILE A 186 5.36 8.46 20.55
N ALA A 187 4.16 8.55 20.00
CA ALA A 187 3.13 9.47 20.49
C ALA A 187 1.73 8.88 20.36
N ARG A 188 0.69 9.57 20.86
CA ARG A 188 -0.68 9.13 20.52
C ARG A 188 -1.02 9.49 19.07
N ALA A 189 -0.61 10.69 18.63
CA ALA A 189 -0.78 11.15 17.26
C ALA A 189 0.45 11.93 16.77
N VAL A 190 0.70 11.90 15.46
CA VAL A 190 1.83 12.59 14.82
C VAL A 190 1.33 13.38 13.61
N ASN A 191 1.72 14.65 13.53
CA ASN A 191 1.42 15.54 12.41
C ASN A 191 2.72 15.95 11.73
N ILE A 192 2.82 15.74 10.43
CA ILE A 192 4.02 15.97 9.62
C ILE A 192 3.68 16.99 8.54
N ASN A 193 3.88 18.26 8.87
CA ASN A 193 3.67 19.39 7.96
C ASN A 193 4.98 19.93 7.36
N ALA A 194 6.08 19.22 7.61
CA ALA A 194 7.43 19.54 7.16
C ALA A 194 8.23 18.24 6.93
N GLY A 195 9.45 18.36 6.42
CA GLY A 195 10.32 17.20 6.19
C GLY A 195 10.81 16.54 7.48
N LEU A 196 10.91 15.22 7.48
CA LEU A 196 11.53 14.40 8.51
C LEU A 196 12.62 13.57 7.83
N TRP A 197 13.87 13.82 8.17
CA TRP A 197 15.04 13.13 7.59
C TRP A 197 15.71 12.22 8.62
N ALA A 198 15.85 10.93 8.32
CA ALA A 198 16.42 9.94 9.24
C ALA A 198 17.21 8.83 8.50
N GLN A 199 17.95 7.98 9.22
CA GLN A 199 18.50 6.75 8.64
C GLN A 199 17.52 5.57 8.78
N ASN A 200 17.12 5.27 10.01
CA ASN A 200 16.08 4.29 10.32
C ASN A 200 15.01 5.00 11.17
N LEU A 201 13.80 5.11 10.63
CA LEU A 201 12.69 5.81 11.26
C LEU A 201 11.62 4.83 11.74
N ASN A 202 11.30 4.88 13.03
CA ASN A 202 10.13 4.22 13.61
C ASN A 202 9.13 5.27 14.08
N VAL A 203 7.88 5.18 13.63
CA VAL A 203 6.79 6.02 14.11
C VAL A 203 5.72 5.12 14.73
N ILE A 204 5.54 5.22 16.05
CA ILE A 204 4.59 4.40 16.80
C ILE A 204 3.51 5.32 17.36
N THR A 205 2.27 5.05 16.97
CA THR A 205 1.09 5.88 17.25
C THR A 205 -0.04 5.11 17.90
N GLY A 206 -0.93 5.83 18.58
CA GLY A 206 -2.00 5.29 19.40
C GLY A 206 -1.68 5.24 20.89
N SER A 207 -2.63 4.73 21.67
CA SER A 207 -2.49 4.59 23.12
C SER A 207 -1.80 3.27 23.46
N ASN A 208 -0.53 3.34 23.85
CA ASN A 208 0.37 2.18 23.90
C ASN A 208 1.23 2.13 25.17
N GLN A 209 1.58 0.92 25.58
CA GLN A 209 2.82 0.64 26.27
C GLN A 209 3.83 0.09 25.25
N VAL A 210 4.93 0.80 25.06
CA VAL A 210 6.01 0.42 24.14
C VAL A 210 7.20 -0.03 24.98
N ASN A 211 7.51 -1.32 24.97
CA ASN A 211 8.67 -1.87 25.67
C ASN A 211 9.91 -1.77 24.78
N VAL A 212 11.06 -1.42 25.37
CA VAL A 212 12.35 -1.34 24.68
C VAL A 212 13.40 -2.18 25.39
N ALA A 213 14.30 -2.78 24.61
CA ALA A 213 15.51 -3.40 25.13
C ALA A 213 16.52 -2.33 25.57
N SER A 214 17.59 -2.76 26.26
CA SER A 214 18.63 -1.85 26.70
C SER A 214 19.22 -1.07 25.53
N ASN A 215 19.45 -1.67 24.35
CA ASN A 215 19.93 -0.97 23.16
C ASN A 215 18.91 0.01 22.51
N GLY A 216 17.69 0.12 23.05
CA GLY A 216 16.63 0.99 22.57
C GLY A 216 15.74 0.37 21.49
N ASP A 217 15.96 -0.88 21.10
CA ASP A 217 15.10 -1.57 20.14
C ASP A 217 13.74 -1.89 20.76
N VAL A 218 12.67 -1.71 19.99
CA VAL A 218 11.32 -2.04 20.43
C VAL A 218 11.16 -3.54 20.50
N THR A 219 10.76 -4.05 21.67
CA THR A 219 10.59 -5.50 21.93
C THR A 219 9.14 -5.91 22.07
N GLY A 220 8.22 -4.96 22.20
CA GLY A 220 6.79 -5.24 22.24
C GLY A 220 5.96 -3.96 22.33
N ILE A 221 4.78 -4.00 21.74
CA ILE A 221 3.78 -2.94 21.79
C ILE A 221 2.49 -3.57 22.31
N THR A 222 1.93 -3.00 23.37
CA THR A 222 0.65 -3.44 23.93
C THR A 222 -0.28 -2.24 24.00
N THR A 223 -1.48 -2.36 23.45
CA THR A 223 -2.48 -1.29 23.53
C THR A 223 -2.92 -1.09 24.97
N ILE A 224 -3.14 0.17 25.35
CA ILE A 224 -3.67 0.55 26.67
C ILE A 224 -4.85 1.50 26.48
N SER A 225 -5.68 1.64 27.51
CA SER A 225 -6.71 2.69 27.50
C SER A 225 -6.06 4.08 27.47
N PRO A 226 -6.58 5.02 26.65
CA PRO A 226 -6.12 6.40 26.68
C PRO A 226 -6.36 7.02 28.06
N ASN A 227 -5.57 8.04 28.41
CA ASN A 227 -5.84 8.83 29.60
C ASN A 227 -7.18 9.56 29.43
N ALA A 228 -8.00 9.64 30.48
CA ALA A 228 -9.29 10.33 30.40
C ALA A 228 -9.14 11.83 30.11
N THR A 229 -8.07 12.44 30.62
CA THR A 229 -7.71 13.84 30.42
C THR A 229 -6.26 13.99 29.95
N LEU A 230 -6.00 15.08 29.22
CA LEU A 230 -4.66 15.53 28.89
C LEU A 230 -4.01 16.24 30.09
N PRO A 231 -2.67 16.42 30.10
CA PRO A 231 -2.02 17.39 30.99
C PRO A 231 -2.74 18.75 30.89
N GLY A 232 -3.07 19.36 32.03
CA GLY A 232 -3.90 20.57 32.10
C GLY A 232 -5.42 20.34 32.26
N GLY A 233 -5.90 19.09 32.19
CA GLY A 233 -7.25 18.71 32.61
C GLY A 233 -8.34 18.73 31.54
N SER A 234 -8.01 19.01 30.27
CA SER A 234 -8.96 18.91 29.16
C SER A 234 -9.27 17.45 28.78
N SER A 235 -10.40 17.21 28.12
CA SER A 235 -10.72 15.88 27.56
C SER A 235 -9.70 15.43 26.52
N ASN A 236 -9.53 14.12 26.36
CA ASN A 236 -8.55 13.49 25.47
C ASN A 236 -9.25 12.59 24.41
N PRO A 237 -10.03 13.18 23.48
CA PRO A 237 -10.74 12.43 22.46
C PRO A 237 -9.77 11.66 21.54
N ALA A 238 -10.31 10.69 20.80
CA ALA A 238 -9.54 10.02 19.74
C ALA A 238 -9.09 11.06 18.69
N PRO A 239 -7.83 11.00 18.22
CA PRO A 239 -7.35 11.89 17.18
C PRO A 239 -8.03 11.57 15.84
N GLY A 240 -8.07 12.54 14.93
CA GLY A 240 -8.62 12.31 13.58
C GLY A 240 -7.78 11.34 12.75
N PHE A 241 -6.45 11.38 12.92
CA PHE A 241 -5.49 10.48 12.31
C PHE A 241 -4.37 10.15 13.31
N ALA A 242 -3.83 8.95 13.21
CA ALA A 242 -2.71 8.48 14.00
C ALA A 242 -1.42 9.13 13.45
N ILE A 243 -1.30 9.16 12.12
CA ILE A 243 -0.26 9.86 11.38
C ILE A 243 -0.92 10.68 10.28
N ASP A 244 -0.63 11.98 10.25
CA ASP A 244 -1.12 12.90 9.23
C ASP A 244 0.06 13.62 8.55
N VAL A 245 0.34 13.26 7.29
CA VAL A 245 1.37 13.90 6.46
C VAL A 245 0.70 14.88 5.50
N ALA A 246 1.01 16.16 5.63
CA ALA A 246 0.50 17.18 4.71
C ALA A 246 1.34 17.27 3.42
N THR A 247 0.84 17.98 2.42
CA THR A 247 1.48 18.16 1.11
C THR A 247 2.87 18.80 1.14
N LEU A 248 3.13 19.66 2.14
CA LEU A 248 4.46 20.24 2.36
C LEU A 248 5.37 19.35 3.23
N GLY A 249 4.81 18.28 3.79
CA GLY A 249 5.49 17.34 4.65
C GLY A 249 6.05 16.14 3.90
N GLY A 250 6.91 15.39 4.58
CA GLY A 250 7.35 14.09 4.10
C GLY A 250 8.29 13.40 5.07
N MET A 251 8.39 12.09 4.96
CA MET A 251 9.34 11.26 5.68
C MET A 251 10.35 10.70 4.68
N TYR A 252 11.62 10.98 4.92
CA TYR A 252 12.72 10.61 4.04
C TYR A 252 13.76 9.87 4.87
N ALA A 253 13.81 8.55 4.74
CA ALA A 253 14.76 7.75 5.51
C ALA A 253 15.43 6.66 4.68
N GLY A 254 16.45 6.01 5.25
CA GLY A 254 16.96 4.75 4.69
C GLY A 254 15.93 3.63 4.83
N LYS A 255 15.24 3.56 5.98
CA LYS A 255 14.13 2.65 6.27
C LYS A 255 13.04 3.35 7.09
N ILE A 256 11.78 3.00 6.87
CA ILE A 256 10.62 3.59 7.57
C ILE A 256 9.69 2.48 8.05
N HIS A 257 9.42 2.42 9.36
CA HIS A 257 8.39 1.55 9.94
C HIS A 257 7.34 2.41 10.67
N LEU A 258 6.09 2.34 10.22
CA LEU A 258 4.95 3.07 10.78
C LEU A 258 4.00 2.08 11.43
N ILE A 259 3.65 2.33 12.70
CA ILE A 259 2.74 1.49 13.48
C ILE A 259 1.65 2.37 14.07
N GLY A 260 0.38 2.09 13.75
CA GLY A 260 -0.80 2.75 14.31
C GLY A 260 -1.71 1.74 14.98
N THR A 261 -1.83 1.79 16.31
CA THR A 261 -2.51 0.71 17.06
C THR A 261 -3.95 1.05 17.47
N GLU A 262 -4.32 2.33 17.45
CA GLU A 262 -5.62 2.80 17.93
C GLU A 262 -6.71 2.47 16.89
N ALA A 263 -7.61 1.55 17.26
CA ALA A 263 -8.64 1.03 16.37
C ALA A 263 -9.50 2.15 15.75
N GLY A 264 -9.60 2.16 14.42
CA GLY A 264 -10.39 3.13 13.67
C GLY A 264 -9.71 4.49 13.46
N VAL A 265 -8.50 4.69 14.02
CA VAL A 265 -7.70 5.89 13.78
C VAL A 265 -6.67 5.58 12.69
N GLY A 266 -6.93 6.12 11.50
CA GLY A 266 -6.15 5.82 10.30
C GLY A 266 -4.89 6.66 10.10
N VAL A 267 -4.25 6.43 8.95
CA VAL A 267 -3.13 7.23 8.45
C VAL A 267 -3.57 8.00 7.20
N ARG A 268 -3.18 9.28 7.13
CA ARG A 268 -3.33 10.09 5.92
C ARG A 268 -1.96 10.50 5.42
N ASN A 269 -1.67 10.17 4.17
CA ASN A 269 -0.51 10.66 3.44
C ASN A 269 -0.95 11.54 2.26
N ALA A 270 -0.72 12.85 2.39
CA ALA A 270 -0.84 13.81 1.31
C ALA A 270 0.53 14.37 0.86
N GLY A 271 1.64 13.82 1.35
CA GLY A 271 3.01 14.21 1.03
C GLY A 271 3.83 13.03 0.49
N SER A 272 5.08 12.91 0.93
CA SER A 272 5.96 11.80 0.52
C SER A 272 6.41 10.96 1.70
N ILE A 273 6.28 9.63 1.59
CA ILE A 273 6.88 8.65 2.49
C ILE A 273 7.85 7.83 1.65
N GLY A 274 9.16 8.04 1.86
CA GLY A 274 10.20 7.50 1.00
C GLY A 274 11.34 6.84 1.76
N ALA A 275 11.57 5.54 1.51
CA ALA A 275 12.76 4.83 1.94
C ALA A 275 13.79 4.73 0.79
N SER A 276 14.96 5.35 0.95
CA SER A 276 15.98 5.47 -0.10
C SER A 276 16.95 4.29 -0.20
N ALA A 277 17.03 3.46 0.84
CA ALA A 277 17.99 2.34 0.91
C ALA A 277 17.36 1.00 1.26
N GLY A 278 16.19 0.99 1.92
CA GLY A 278 15.49 -0.21 2.36
C GLY A 278 13.99 -0.08 2.21
N GLU A 279 13.28 -0.54 3.24
CA GLU A 279 11.84 -0.81 3.19
C GLU A 279 10.99 0.31 3.79
N VAL A 280 9.73 0.35 3.36
CA VAL A 280 8.63 1.04 4.04
C VAL A 280 7.65 -0.01 4.54
N THR A 281 7.40 -0.03 5.85
CA THR A 281 6.38 -0.89 6.46
C THR A 281 5.32 -0.01 7.12
N ILE A 282 4.05 -0.27 6.85
CA ILE A 282 2.91 0.45 7.42
C ILE A 282 1.95 -0.59 8.01
N ASP A 283 1.81 -0.61 9.33
CA ASP A 283 0.87 -1.49 10.04
C ASP A 283 -0.09 -0.63 10.86
N VAL A 284 -1.35 -0.54 10.41
CA VAL A 284 -2.33 0.40 10.96
C VAL A 284 -3.65 -0.33 11.24
N ASN A 285 -4.11 -0.25 12.49
CA ASN A 285 -5.41 -0.75 12.92
C ASN A 285 -6.55 0.24 12.55
N GLY A 286 -6.58 0.65 11.29
CA GLY A 286 -7.44 1.70 10.76
C GLY A 286 -7.20 1.90 9.27
N ASN A 287 -7.83 2.92 8.68
CA ASN A 287 -7.77 3.12 7.23
C ASN A 287 -6.49 3.86 6.81
N LEU A 288 -5.97 3.57 5.62
CA LEU A 288 -4.89 4.33 4.99
C LEU A 288 -5.47 5.14 3.83
N THR A 289 -5.25 6.46 3.85
CA THR A 289 -5.53 7.34 2.70
C THR A 289 -4.22 7.88 2.16
N ASN A 290 -3.80 7.42 0.98
CA ASN A 290 -2.64 7.92 0.24
C ASN A 290 -3.11 8.69 -0.99
N SER A 291 -2.85 10.00 -1.03
CA SER A 291 -3.14 10.84 -2.20
C SER A 291 -1.90 11.32 -2.94
N HIS A 292 -0.71 10.90 -2.50
CA HIS A 292 0.59 11.26 -3.09
C HIS A 292 1.52 10.03 -3.08
N HIS A 293 2.72 10.09 -2.50
CA HIS A 293 3.76 9.08 -2.75
C HIS A 293 4.10 8.26 -1.51
N ILE A 294 4.05 6.94 -1.64
CA ILE A 294 4.70 5.98 -0.74
C ILE A 294 5.68 5.17 -1.60
N SER A 295 6.96 5.15 -1.23
CA SER A 295 8.00 4.54 -2.07
C SER A 295 9.13 3.92 -1.25
N SER A 296 9.67 2.81 -1.73
CA SER A 296 10.84 2.15 -1.16
C SER A 296 11.80 1.66 -2.25
N SER A 297 13.10 1.59 -1.94
CA SER A 297 14.09 0.99 -2.85
C SER A 297 14.06 -0.54 -2.82
N THR A 298 13.47 -1.15 -1.79
CA THR A 298 13.36 -2.61 -1.66
C THR A 298 11.89 -3.03 -1.56
N GLN A 299 11.34 -3.05 -0.35
CA GLN A 299 10.02 -3.59 -0.05
C GLN A 299 9.10 -2.51 0.50
N THR A 300 7.88 -2.47 0.01
CA THR A 300 6.79 -1.71 0.62
C THR A 300 5.76 -2.71 1.12
N SER A 301 5.54 -2.77 2.43
CA SER A 301 4.55 -3.65 3.06
C SER A 301 3.50 -2.83 3.78
N ILE A 302 2.22 -3.06 3.45
CA ILE A 302 1.10 -2.32 4.01
C ILE A 302 0.07 -3.31 4.55
N ASN A 303 -0.21 -3.19 5.85
CA ASN A 303 -1.33 -3.84 6.54
C ASN A 303 -2.26 -2.76 7.09
N ALA A 304 -3.49 -2.70 6.61
CA ALA A 304 -4.46 -1.68 6.99
C ALA A 304 -5.90 -2.21 6.95
N GLY A 305 -6.86 -1.41 7.43
CA GLY A 305 -8.30 -1.62 7.21
C GLY A 305 -8.65 -1.39 5.74
N ASP A 306 -9.22 -0.24 5.41
CA ASP A 306 -9.41 0.16 4.01
C ASP A 306 -8.24 1.00 3.51
N ILE A 307 -7.85 0.80 2.25
CA ILE A 307 -6.83 1.60 1.57
C ILE A 307 -7.47 2.40 0.44
N SER A 308 -7.48 3.72 0.59
CA SER A 308 -7.70 4.65 -0.52
C SER A 308 -6.34 5.13 -1.02
N ASN A 309 -6.03 4.82 -2.28
CA ASN A 309 -4.86 5.26 -3.02
C ASN A 309 -5.25 6.22 -4.17
N THR A 310 -6.42 6.85 -4.09
CA THR A 310 -6.95 7.72 -5.15
C THR A 310 -6.02 8.91 -5.42
N GLY A 311 -5.52 9.01 -6.65
CA GLY A 311 -4.53 10.02 -7.04
C GLY A 311 -3.12 9.80 -6.46
N GLY A 312 -2.94 8.74 -5.65
CA GLY A 312 -1.69 8.36 -5.04
C GLY A 312 -0.93 7.30 -5.84
N SER A 313 0.33 7.11 -5.45
CA SER A 313 1.24 6.09 -5.97
C SER A 313 1.92 5.38 -4.81
N ILE A 314 1.88 4.05 -4.85
CA ILE A 314 2.58 3.15 -3.94
C ILE A 314 3.58 2.36 -4.79
N THR A 315 4.87 2.53 -4.51
CA THR A 315 5.93 1.91 -5.30
C THR A 315 6.92 1.13 -4.44
N ALA A 316 7.49 0.07 -5.01
CA ALA A 316 8.57 -0.70 -4.42
C ALA A 316 9.62 -1.07 -5.46
N GLY A 317 10.90 -1.06 -5.06
CA GLY A 317 11.98 -1.47 -5.96
C GLY A 317 12.00 -2.98 -6.26
N GLN A 318 11.50 -3.82 -5.34
CA GLN A 318 11.58 -5.28 -5.42
C GLN A 318 10.28 -6.00 -5.05
N GLN A 319 9.60 -5.60 -3.97
CA GLN A 319 8.40 -6.29 -3.49
C GLN A 319 7.37 -5.31 -2.94
N LEU A 320 6.13 -5.40 -3.40
CA LEU A 320 5.00 -4.67 -2.82
C LEU A 320 4.01 -5.68 -2.24
N ASP A 321 3.80 -5.63 -0.93
CA ASP A 321 2.83 -6.45 -0.23
C ASP A 321 1.71 -5.58 0.34
N VAL A 322 0.47 -5.93 0.03
CA VAL A 322 -0.72 -5.23 0.52
C VAL A 322 -1.69 -6.25 1.12
N THR A 323 -2.01 -6.05 2.40
CA THR A 323 -3.09 -6.76 3.09
C THR A 323 -4.09 -5.72 3.59
N ALA A 324 -5.34 -5.82 3.13
CA ALA A 324 -6.39 -4.88 3.50
C ALA A 324 -7.77 -5.52 3.43
N ASN A 325 -8.79 -4.83 3.94
CA ASN A 325 -10.17 -5.17 3.65
C ASN A 325 -10.49 -4.83 2.20
N SER A 326 -10.29 -3.55 1.84
CA SER A 326 -10.55 -2.99 0.52
C SER A 326 -9.36 -2.13 0.05
N LEU A 327 -9.21 -2.03 -1.27
CA LEU A 327 -8.19 -1.22 -1.94
C LEU A 327 -8.82 -0.51 -3.14
N SER A 328 -8.67 0.81 -3.23
CA SER A 328 -9.09 1.56 -4.42
C SER A 328 -8.16 1.27 -5.60
N GLY A 329 -8.71 0.90 -6.76
CA GLY A 329 -7.94 0.62 -7.97
C GLY A 329 -7.81 1.81 -8.95
N ASP A 330 -7.97 3.05 -8.49
CA ASP A 330 -7.85 4.29 -9.29
C ASP A 330 -6.54 5.06 -9.05
N GLY A 331 -5.63 4.48 -8.23
CA GLY A 331 -4.26 4.94 -8.04
C GLY A 331 -3.22 4.08 -8.77
N ALA A 332 -1.95 4.31 -8.48
CA ALA A 332 -0.83 3.51 -9.01
C ALA A 332 -0.23 2.58 -7.95
N LEU A 333 -0.09 1.30 -8.28
CA LEU A 333 0.63 0.27 -7.53
C LEU A 333 1.69 -0.32 -8.46
N LEU A 334 2.97 -0.04 -8.20
CA LEU A 334 4.07 -0.38 -9.10
C LEU A 334 5.18 -1.10 -8.34
N SER A 335 5.71 -2.18 -8.91
CA SER A 335 6.88 -2.87 -8.36
C SER A 335 7.94 -3.18 -9.42
N GLY A 336 9.20 -2.87 -9.09
CA GLY A 336 10.36 -3.30 -9.87
C GLY A 336 10.61 -4.82 -9.82
N GLY A 337 9.95 -5.53 -8.90
CA GLY A 337 9.88 -6.99 -8.84
C GLY A 337 8.42 -7.46 -8.72
N ASN A 338 8.04 -8.09 -7.62
CA ASN A 338 6.70 -8.68 -7.49
C ASN A 338 5.72 -7.78 -6.73
N ILE A 339 4.43 -8.08 -6.90
CA ILE A 339 3.31 -7.54 -6.15
C ILE A 339 2.48 -8.70 -5.59
N GLU A 340 2.14 -8.63 -4.31
CA GLU A 340 1.22 -9.52 -3.61
C GLU A 340 0.11 -8.67 -2.96
N ILE A 341 -1.15 -8.93 -3.32
CA ILE A 341 -2.31 -8.21 -2.79
C ILE A 341 -3.34 -9.22 -2.26
N GLN A 342 -3.74 -9.05 -1.00
CA GLN A 342 -4.74 -9.87 -0.32
C GLN A 342 -5.84 -8.97 0.24
N LEU A 343 -7.06 -9.18 -0.26
CA LEU A 343 -8.25 -8.39 0.08
C LEU A 343 -9.38 -9.28 0.61
N THR A 344 -10.30 -8.70 1.39
CA THR A 344 -11.48 -9.42 1.92
C THR A 344 -12.79 -8.98 1.25
N THR A 345 -12.73 -7.97 0.39
CA THR A 345 -13.87 -7.43 -0.37
C THR A 345 -13.53 -7.29 -1.86
N ASP A 346 -14.53 -6.92 -2.65
CA ASP A 346 -14.37 -6.66 -4.08
C ASP A 346 -13.23 -5.69 -4.40
N TYR A 347 -12.60 -5.90 -5.54
CA TYR A 347 -11.57 -5.04 -6.11
C TYR A 347 -11.98 -4.58 -7.49
N THR A 348 -11.95 -3.26 -7.71
CA THR A 348 -12.16 -2.69 -9.04
C THR A 348 -10.89 -1.98 -9.50
N GLN A 349 -10.23 -2.52 -10.51
CA GLN A 349 -9.17 -1.81 -11.23
C GLN A 349 -9.82 -0.79 -12.16
N ALA A 350 -9.70 0.49 -11.83
CA ALA A 350 -10.24 1.54 -12.68
C ALA A 350 -9.37 1.70 -13.95
N SER A 351 -9.97 2.22 -15.02
CA SER A 351 -9.26 2.52 -16.27
C SER A 351 -8.16 3.59 -16.12
N THR A 352 -8.24 4.42 -15.09
CA THR A 352 -7.24 5.44 -14.74
C THR A 352 -6.15 4.91 -13.82
N GLY A 353 -6.36 3.76 -13.19
CA GLY A 353 -5.41 3.17 -12.25
C GLY A 353 -4.31 2.40 -12.97
N GLN A 354 -3.22 2.13 -12.25
CA GLN A 354 -2.11 1.32 -12.72
C GLN A 354 -1.79 0.23 -11.70
N LEU A 355 -1.76 -1.02 -12.15
CA LEU A 355 -1.30 -2.15 -11.35
C LEU A 355 -0.31 -2.96 -12.18
N GLN A 356 0.98 -2.79 -11.90
CA GLN A 356 2.07 -3.36 -12.69
C GLN A 356 3.21 -3.90 -11.83
N ALA A 357 3.53 -5.17 -12.03
CA ALA A 357 4.72 -5.82 -11.51
C ALA A 357 5.70 -6.13 -12.65
N ASN A 358 6.98 -5.83 -12.50
CA ASN A 358 8.00 -6.30 -13.45
C ASN A 358 8.32 -7.81 -13.30
N GLY A 359 7.97 -8.40 -12.15
CA GLY A 359 8.01 -9.83 -11.85
C GLY A 359 6.61 -10.42 -11.83
N ASN A 360 6.25 -11.06 -10.71
CA ASN A 360 4.93 -11.67 -10.52
C ASN A 360 3.92 -10.67 -9.96
N LEU A 361 2.66 -10.77 -10.37
CA LEU A 361 1.52 -10.09 -9.77
C LEU A 361 0.54 -11.15 -9.24
N ASN A 362 0.34 -11.21 -7.93
CA ASN A 362 -0.69 -12.02 -7.32
C ASN A 362 -1.74 -11.11 -6.66
N LEU A 363 -2.99 -11.26 -7.05
CA LEU A 363 -4.12 -10.56 -6.45
C LEU A 363 -5.18 -11.58 -6.05
N THR A 364 -5.40 -11.70 -4.74
CA THR A 364 -6.40 -12.59 -4.15
C THR A 364 -7.44 -11.77 -3.41
N THR A 365 -8.71 -12.04 -3.66
CA THR A 365 -9.83 -11.53 -2.87
C THR A 365 -10.88 -12.60 -2.62
N THR A 366 -11.60 -12.49 -1.50
CA THR A 366 -12.82 -13.28 -1.27
C THR A 366 -14.05 -12.75 -2.03
N GLY A 367 -13.98 -11.51 -2.53
CA GLY A 367 -15.01 -10.87 -3.34
C GLY A 367 -14.78 -11.01 -4.85
N ASP A 368 -15.32 -10.06 -5.61
CA ASP A 368 -15.20 -10.00 -7.07
C ASP A 368 -14.00 -9.15 -7.51
N ILE A 369 -13.42 -9.47 -8.68
CA ILE A 369 -12.47 -8.60 -9.38
C ILE A 369 -13.15 -8.05 -10.63
N ALA A 370 -13.33 -6.72 -10.69
CA ALA A 370 -13.75 -6.01 -11.89
C ALA A 370 -12.56 -5.24 -12.48
N ASN A 371 -12.05 -5.68 -13.61
CA ASN A 371 -10.97 -5.00 -14.32
C ASN A 371 -11.54 -4.10 -15.42
N GLN A 372 -11.28 -2.79 -15.29
CA GLN A 372 -11.64 -1.77 -16.28
C GLN A 372 -10.40 -1.12 -16.91
N GLY A 373 -9.20 -1.53 -16.51
CA GLY A 373 -7.92 -0.98 -16.95
C GLY A 373 -6.93 -2.07 -17.34
N SER A 374 -5.68 -1.92 -16.94
CA SER A 374 -4.62 -2.88 -17.24
C SER A 374 -4.06 -3.50 -15.96
N LEU A 375 -4.02 -4.83 -15.94
CA LEU A 375 -3.30 -5.64 -14.96
C LEU A 375 -2.10 -6.26 -15.68
N LEU A 376 -0.88 -5.89 -15.28
CA LEU A 376 0.34 -6.22 -16.00
C LEU A 376 1.36 -6.92 -15.09
N ALA A 377 1.92 -8.03 -15.57
CA ALA A 377 3.05 -8.72 -14.94
C ALA A 377 4.15 -9.01 -15.97
N GLY A 378 5.41 -8.85 -15.59
CA GLY A 378 6.54 -9.25 -16.44
C GLY A 378 6.78 -10.76 -16.46
N ASN A 379 6.29 -11.49 -15.45
CA ASN A 379 6.34 -12.95 -15.37
C ASN A 379 4.93 -13.53 -15.15
N THR A 380 4.59 -14.01 -13.96
CA THR A 380 3.28 -14.64 -13.72
C THR A 380 2.28 -13.63 -13.18
N LEU A 381 1.10 -13.54 -13.81
CA LEU A 381 -0.06 -12.85 -13.30
C LEU A 381 -1.07 -13.88 -12.77
N THR A 382 -1.36 -13.83 -11.47
CA THR A 382 -2.33 -14.71 -10.80
C THR A 382 -3.48 -13.89 -10.24
N LEU A 383 -4.72 -14.20 -10.64
CA LEU A 383 -5.93 -13.66 -10.01
C LEU A 383 -6.73 -14.78 -9.34
N GLN A 384 -7.17 -14.55 -8.11
CA GLN A 384 -8.10 -15.45 -7.43
C GLN A 384 -9.25 -14.65 -6.78
N ALA A 385 -10.49 -14.97 -7.19
CA ALA A 385 -11.68 -14.23 -6.78
C ALA A 385 -12.95 -15.10 -6.83
N ALA A 386 -14.08 -14.57 -6.36
CA ALA A 386 -15.39 -15.17 -6.55
C ALA A 386 -15.81 -15.10 -8.03
N ASN A 387 -15.83 -13.89 -8.59
CA ASN A 387 -15.98 -13.64 -10.02
C ASN A 387 -14.85 -12.75 -10.54
N ILE A 388 -14.52 -12.90 -11.83
CA ILE A 388 -13.57 -12.04 -12.54
C ILE A 388 -14.31 -11.46 -13.74
N ASP A 389 -14.45 -10.14 -13.83
CA ASP A 389 -14.99 -9.42 -14.98
C ASP A 389 -13.90 -8.56 -15.62
N ASN A 390 -13.47 -8.91 -16.83
CA ASN A 390 -12.54 -8.13 -17.62
C ASN A 390 -13.32 -7.33 -18.66
N SER A 391 -13.52 -6.04 -18.43
CA SER A 391 -14.40 -5.19 -19.25
C SER A 391 -13.87 -5.01 -20.67
N ALA A 392 -14.71 -4.47 -21.54
CA ALA A 392 -14.25 -4.02 -22.86
C ALA A 392 -13.05 -3.07 -22.71
N HIS A 393 -12.05 -3.24 -23.57
CA HIS A 393 -10.77 -2.52 -23.57
C HIS A 393 -9.84 -2.75 -22.37
N ALA A 394 -10.27 -3.52 -21.36
CA ALA A 394 -9.40 -3.89 -20.25
C ALA A 394 -8.45 -5.03 -20.65
N GLN A 395 -7.31 -5.11 -19.96
CA GLN A 395 -6.23 -6.03 -20.27
C GLN A 395 -5.76 -6.77 -19.02
N ILE A 396 -5.56 -8.08 -19.15
CA ILE A 396 -4.90 -8.93 -18.16
C ILE A 396 -3.75 -9.63 -18.89
N ILE A 397 -2.51 -9.23 -18.61
CA ILE A 397 -1.33 -9.68 -19.36
C ILE A 397 -0.20 -10.03 -18.40
N GLY A 398 0.25 -11.28 -18.48
CA GLY A 398 1.51 -11.77 -17.93
C GLY A 398 2.27 -12.55 -19.00
N LEU A 399 3.51 -12.95 -18.70
CA LEU A 399 4.16 -14.04 -19.45
C LEU A 399 3.38 -15.35 -19.25
N ASN A 400 2.95 -15.60 -18.00
CA ASN A 400 2.00 -16.66 -17.67
C ASN A 400 0.80 -16.02 -16.98
N THR A 401 -0.41 -16.23 -17.50
CA THR A 401 -1.64 -15.64 -16.97
C THR A 401 -2.51 -16.74 -16.38
N GLN A 402 -2.75 -16.69 -15.07
CA GLN A 402 -3.46 -17.70 -14.31
C GLN A 402 -4.66 -17.10 -13.60
N LEU A 403 -5.87 -17.45 -14.03
CA LEU A 403 -7.11 -16.85 -13.54
C LEU A 403 -7.98 -17.93 -12.90
N THR A 404 -8.27 -17.77 -11.61
CA THR A 404 -9.16 -18.65 -10.86
C THR A 404 -10.37 -17.88 -10.34
N ALA A 405 -11.54 -18.17 -10.88
CA ALA A 405 -12.82 -17.66 -10.37
C ALA A 405 -13.60 -18.82 -9.74
N SER A 406 -14.04 -18.70 -8.49
CA SER A 406 -14.83 -19.77 -7.86
C SER A 406 -16.21 -19.95 -8.49
N SER A 407 -16.69 -18.92 -9.22
CA SER A 407 -17.95 -18.93 -9.95
C SER A 407 -17.72 -18.58 -11.43
N THR A 408 -17.68 -17.30 -11.79
CA THR A 408 -17.73 -16.88 -13.19
C THR A 408 -16.53 -16.02 -13.58
N LEU A 409 -15.91 -16.34 -14.70
CA LEU A 409 -15.03 -15.44 -15.43
C LEU A 409 -15.78 -14.90 -16.65
N THR A 410 -15.94 -13.58 -16.72
CA THR A 410 -16.47 -12.89 -17.90
C THR A 410 -15.37 -12.05 -18.53
N ASN A 411 -15.16 -12.22 -19.83
CA ASN A 411 -14.17 -11.49 -20.60
C ASN A 411 -14.85 -10.80 -21.79
N ARG A 412 -14.75 -9.47 -21.80
CA ARG A 412 -14.98 -8.59 -22.96
C ARG A 412 -13.71 -7.85 -23.38
N GLY A 413 -12.65 -7.92 -22.58
CA GLY A 413 -11.34 -7.34 -22.86
C GLY A 413 -10.38 -8.36 -23.45
N MET A 414 -9.08 -8.15 -23.19
CA MET A 414 -8.01 -9.04 -23.61
C MET A 414 -7.39 -9.77 -22.42
N ILE A 415 -7.21 -11.06 -22.56
CA ILE A 415 -6.42 -11.93 -21.68
C ILE A 415 -5.33 -12.57 -22.55
N ASP A 416 -4.06 -12.38 -22.21
CA ASP A 416 -2.93 -12.88 -23.03
C ASP A 416 -1.75 -13.34 -22.17
N GLY A 417 -0.93 -14.21 -22.75
CA GLY A 417 0.32 -14.71 -22.21
C GLY A 417 1.04 -15.65 -23.19
N SER A 418 2.14 -16.25 -22.77
CA SER A 418 2.66 -17.47 -23.39
C SER A 418 1.86 -18.67 -22.90
N GLU A 419 1.60 -18.76 -21.59
CA GLU A 419 0.63 -19.70 -21.03
C GLU A 419 -0.57 -18.92 -20.47
N THR A 420 -1.78 -19.30 -20.88
CA THR A 420 -3.03 -18.73 -20.34
C THR A 420 -3.86 -19.86 -19.75
N LEU A 421 -3.94 -19.88 -18.41
CA LEU A 421 -4.68 -20.86 -17.63
C LEU A 421 -5.91 -20.22 -17.01
N ILE A 422 -7.08 -20.77 -17.30
CA ILE A 422 -8.36 -20.32 -16.74
C ILE A 422 -9.03 -21.47 -16.02
N ASN A 423 -9.43 -21.25 -14.78
CA ASN A 423 -10.23 -22.16 -13.98
C ASN A 423 -11.44 -21.43 -13.41
N ALA A 424 -12.64 -21.78 -13.86
CA ALA A 424 -13.89 -21.20 -13.36
C ALA A 424 -15.07 -22.16 -13.51
N VAL A 425 -16.16 -22.00 -12.76
CA VAL A 425 -17.38 -22.78 -13.05
C VAL A 425 -17.95 -22.42 -14.41
N THR A 426 -18.02 -21.12 -14.72
CA THR A 426 -18.46 -20.62 -16.02
C THR A 426 -17.41 -19.65 -16.59
N VAL A 427 -17.03 -19.86 -17.84
CA VAL A 427 -16.21 -18.92 -18.62
C VAL A 427 -17.06 -18.34 -19.74
N ASN A 428 -17.20 -17.02 -19.73
CA ASN A 428 -17.95 -16.25 -20.71
C ASN A 428 -16.98 -15.35 -21.48
N ASN A 429 -16.58 -15.73 -22.68
CA ASN A 429 -15.88 -14.87 -23.62
C ASN A 429 -16.91 -14.26 -24.58
N ILE A 430 -17.17 -12.96 -24.45
CA ILE A 430 -18.35 -12.32 -25.04
C ILE A 430 -17.92 -11.08 -25.85
N GLY A 431 -18.53 -10.89 -27.02
CA GLY A 431 -18.41 -9.64 -27.76
C GLY A 431 -17.00 -9.38 -28.25
N THR A 432 -16.36 -8.35 -27.70
CA THR A 432 -14.95 -7.99 -27.98
C THR A 432 -13.94 -8.87 -27.25
N GLY A 433 -14.40 -9.82 -26.43
CA GLY A 433 -13.58 -10.71 -25.63
C GLY A 433 -12.54 -11.47 -26.46
N SER A 434 -11.28 -11.34 -26.07
CA SER A 434 -10.14 -12.02 -26.68
C SER A 434 -9.35 -12.78 -25.61
N ILE A 435 -9.16 -14.08 -25.81
CA ILE A 435 -8.30 -14.94 -24.99
C ILE A 435 -7.19 -15.49 -25.90
N PHE A 436 -5.96 -15.11 -25.61
CA PHE A 436 -4.77 -15.47 -26.39
C PHE A 436 -3.73 -16.20 -25.53
N GLY A 437 -2.88 -16.98 -26.20
CA GLY A 437 -1.79 -17.72 -25.57
C GLY A 437 -0.95 -18.49 -26.57
N ASP A 438 0.27 -18.90 -26.21
CA ASP A 438 0.96 -19.97 -26.94
C ASP A 438 0.30 -21.30 -26.59
N HIS A 439 0.12 -21.56 -25.30
CA HIS A 439 -0.74 -22.59 -24.75
C HIS A 439 -1.89 -21.94 -24.01
N ILE A 440 -3.11 -22.26 -24.40
CA ILE A 440 -4.32 -21.90 -23.66
C ILE A 440 -4.89 -23.17 -23.06
N ALA A 441 -5.17 -23.16 -21.75
CA ALA A 441 -5.88 -24.23 -21.07
C ALA A 441 -7.06 -23.67 -20.28
N ILE A 442 -8.27 -24.14 -20.58
CA ILE A 442 -9.51 -23.70 -19.93
C ILE A 442 -10.15 -24.90 -19.23
N ALA A 443 -10.22 -24.83 -17.90
CA ALA A 443 -11.03 -25.72 -17.07
C ALA A 443 -12.33 -25.01 -16.68
N ALA A 444 -13.47 -25.55 -17.12
CA ALA A 444 -14.76 -25.01 -16.71
C ALA A 444 -15.88 -26.06 -16.70
N ASN A 445 -17.02 -25.77 -16.06
CA ASN A 445 -18.23 -26.55 -16.35
C ASN A 445 -18.85 -26.07 -17.67
N THR A 446 -18.95 -24.76 -17.84
CA THR A 446 -19.52 -24.14 -19.03
C THR A 446 -18.55 -23.15 -19.66
N LEU A 447 -18.31 -23.29 -20.95
CA LEU A 447 -17.55 -22.33 -21.77
C LEU A 447 -18.45 -21.75 -22.86
N ASN A 448 -18.70 -20.45 -22.78
CA ASN A 448 -19.42 -19.69 -23.79
C ASN A 448 -18.46 -18.76 -24.52
N ASN A 449 -18.34 -18.93 -25.84
CA ASN A 449 -17.68 -18.02 -26.75
C ASN A 449 -18.73 -17.50 -27.74
N GLN A 450 -19.15 -16.24 -27.57
CA GLN A 450 -20.30 -15.73 -28.31
C GLN A 450 -20.17 -14.25 -28.66
N ASP A 451 -20.91 -13.84 -29.68
CA ASP A 451 -21.03 -12.46 -30.06
C ASP A 451 -21.82 -11.62 -29.05
N GLU A 452 -21.64 -10.31 -29.16
CA GLU A 452 -22.43 -9.31 -28.44
C GLU A 452 -22.66 -8.11 -29.35
N THR A 453 -23.91 -7.69 -29.43
CA THR A 453 -24.28 -6.44 -30.08
C THR A 453 -24.34 -5.32 -29.05
N VAL A 454 -23.36 -4.42 -29.10
CA VAL A 454 -23.31 -3.21 -28.26
C VAL A 454 -23.42 -2.00 -29.17
N ASN A 455 -24.36 -1.08 -28.88
CA ASN A 455 -24.59 0.13 -29.68
C ASN A 455 -24.78 -0.15 -31.20
N GLY A 456 -25.46 -1.24 -31.55
CA GLY A 456 -25.72 -1.64 -32.93
C GLY A 456 -24.53 -2.25 -33.67
N THR A 457 -23.37 -2.38 -33.03
CA THR A 457 -22.20 -3.09 -33.57
C THR A 457 -22.15 -4.48 -32.99
N ASN A 458 -22.25 -5.50 -33.85
CA ASN A 458 -22.04 -6.88 -33.43
C ASN A 458 -20.54 -7.20 -33.48
N THR A 459 -20.01 -7.70 -32.38
CA THR A 459 -18.61 -8.16 -32.28
C THR A 459 -18.61 -9.59 -31.79
N ALA A 460 -17.74 -10.42 -32.35
CA ALA A 460 -17.66 -11.83 -32.05
C ALA A 460 -16.37 -12.16 -31.29
N ALA A 461 -16.51 -13.00 -30.27
CA ALA A 461 -15.42 -13.27 -29.34
C ALA A 461 -14.42 -14.27 -29.91
N VAL A 462 -13.16 -14.15 -29.50
CA VAL A 462 -12.04 -14.95 -30.01
C VAL A 462 -11.32 -15.66 -28.86
N ILE A 463 -11.10 -16.96 -29.03
CA ILE A 463 -10.16 -17.77 -28.25
C ILE A 463 -9.16 -18.32 -29.25
N ALA A 464 -7.88 -17.94 -29.16
CA ALA A 464 -6.88 -18.33 -30.16
C ALA A 464 -5.51 -18.65 -29.55
N ALA A 465 -5.05 -19.88 -29.76
CA ALA A 465 -3.74 -20.34 -29.33
C ALA A 465 -2.71 -20.40 -30.48
N ARG A 466 -1.44 -20.10 -30.18
CA ARG A 466 -0.35 -20.15 -31.19
C ARG A 466 0.26 -21.55 -31.33
N THR A 467 0.26 -22.36 -30.27
CA THR A 467 0.86 -23.70 -30.28
C THR A 467 -0.12 -24.80 -29.85
N ARG A 468 -0.96 -24.53 -28.84
CA ARG A 468 -1.90 -25.52 -28.33
C ARG A 468 -3.11 -24.90 -27.63
N LEU A 469 -4.30 -25.42 -27.92
CA LEU A 469 -5.53 -25.10 -27.19
C LEU A 469 -6.11 -26.35 -26.53
N ASP A 470 -6.21 -26.35 -25.20
CA ASP A 470 -6.86 -27.40 -24.42
C ASP A 470 -8.10 -26.86 -23.71
N ILE A 471 -9.25 -27.48 -23.96
CA ILE A 471 -10.52 -27.15 -23.29
C ILE A 471 -11.00 -28.37 -22.51
N GLY A 472 -11.02 -28.27 -21.19
CA GLY A 472 -11.65 -29.21 -20.28
C GLY A 472 -12.97 -28.64 -19.78
N ALA A 473 -14.08 -28.91 -20.47
CA ALA A 473 -15.40 -28.46 -20.05
C ALA A 473 -16.55 -29.41 -20.37
N SER A 474 -17.62 -29.35 -19.57
CA SER A 474 -18.85 -30.15 -19.81
C SER A 474 -19.64 -29.60 -21.00
N ASP A 475 -19.94 -28.30 -20.99
CA ASP A 475 -20.80 -27.68 -21.98
C ASP A 475 -20.07 -26.52 -22.66
N ILE A 476 -19.84 -26.68 -23.96
CA ILE A 476 -19.07 -25.74 -24.76
C ILE A 476 -19.99 -25.18 -25.85
N SER A 477 -20.04 -23.86 -25.95
CA SER A 477 -20.87 -23.16 -26.92
C SER A 477 -20.06 -22.08 -27.63
N ASN A 478 -19.86 -22.26 -28.93
CA ASN A 478 -19.28 -21.27 -29.84
C ASN A 478 -20.38 -20.77 -30.79
N ARG A 479 -20.70 -19.48 -30.77
CA ARG A 479 -21.87 -18.94 -31.49
C ARG A 479 -21.55 -17.71 -32.32
N ASN A 480 -22.24 -17.61 -33.46
CA ASN A 480 -22.37 -16.42 -34.31
C ASN A 480 -21.04 -15.69 -34.57
N ASP A 481 -20.34 -16.10 -35.64
CA ASP A 481 -19.06 -15.55 -36.09
C ASP A 481 -17.90 -15.63 -35.08
N SER A 482 -18.14 -16.14 -33.87
CA SER A 482 -17.10 -16.32 -32.85
C SER A 482 -16.11 -17.41 -33.24
N LEU A 483 -14.87 -17.26 -32.80
CA LEU A 483 -13.75 -18.10 -33.21
C LEU A 483 -13.13 -18.81 -32.02
N ILE A 484 -13.00 -20.13 -32.13
CA ILE A 484 -12.10 -20.94 -31.32
C ILE A 484 -11.03 -21.49 -32.26
N PHE A 485 -9.77 -21.11 -32.06
CA PHE A 485 -8.69 -21.36 -33.00
C PHE A 485 -7.42 -21.88 -32.33
N SER A 486 -6.71 -22.78 -33.00
CA SER A 486 -5.33 -23.13 -32.69
C SER A 486 -4.50 -23.18 -33.96
N ALA A 487 -3.36 -22.47 -33.97
CA ALA A 487 -2.36 -22.60 -35.03
C ALA A 487 -1.54 -23.90 -34.92
N GLY A 488 -1.62 -24.60 -33.79
CA GLY A 488 -1.04 -25.93 -33.58
C GLY A 488 -2.13 -26.94 -33.23
N ASP A 489 -1.93 -27.72 -32.17
CA ASP A 489 -2.88 -28.75 -31.77
C ASP A 489 -4.07 -28.17 -30.98
N MET A 490 -5.21 -28.84 -31.04
CA MET A 490 -6.39 -28.54 -30.23
C MET A 490 -6.95 -29.83 -29.63
N ALA A 491 -7.28 -29.79 -28.34
CA ALA A 491 -7.93 -30.89 -27.64
C ALA A 491 -9.13 -30.39 -26.82
N ILE A 492 -10.24 -31.11 -26.92
CA ILE A 492 -11.47 -30.81 -26.16
C ILE A 492 -11.94 -32.08 -25.45
N GLY A 493 -12.11 -31.99 -24.13
CA GLY A 493 -12.59 -33.06 -23.26
C GLY A 493 -13.37 -32.51 -22.06
N GLY A 494 -13.79 -33.37 -21.13
CA GLY A 494 -14.57 -32.98 -19.97
C GLY A 494 -13.74 -32.44 -18.79
N SER A 495 -12.42 -32.62 -18.82
CA SER A 495 -11.50 -32.10 -17.81
C SER A 495 -10.09 -31.91 -18.36
N LEU A 496 -9.27 -31.13 -17.66
CA LEU A 496 -7.82 -31.06 -17.87
C LEU A 496 -7.09 -32.08 -16.98
N ASP A 497 -5.89 -32.48 -17.37
CA ASP A 497 -4.95 -33.24 -16.55
C ASP A 497 -4.00 -32.32 -15.75
N ALA A 498 -3.04 -32.92 -15.03
CA ALA A 498 -2.05 -32.19 -14.23
C ALA A 498 -1.04 -31.37 -15.05
N ASN A 499 -0.98 -31.58 -16.37
CA ASN A 499 -0.15 -30.80 -17.31
C ASN A 499 -0.99 -29.78 -18.09
N HIS A 500 -2.20 -29.49 -17.63
CA HIS A 500 -3.15 -28.57 -18.28
C HIS A 500 -3.56 -29.02 -19.69
N GLN A 501 -3.54 -30.33 -19.98
CA GLN A 501 -3.98 -30.87 -21.26
C GLN A 501 -5.39 -31.46 -21.14
N ALA A 502 -6.22 -31.26 -22.16
CA ALA A 502 -7.56 -31.81 -22.16
C ALA A 502 -7.51 -33.34 -22.27
N THR A 503 -8.27 -34.02 -21.42
CA THR A 503 -8.27 -35.49 -21.39
C THR A 503 -9.18 -36.07 -22.48
N THR A 504 -8.56 -36.65 -23.51
CA THR A 504 -9.28 -37.19 -24.68
C THR A 504 -9.22 -38.72 -24.82
N SER A 505 -8.51 -39.40 -23.92
CA SER A 505 -8.42 -40.86 -23.92
C SER A 505 -9.73 -41.53 -23.50
N SER A 506 -9.98 -42.72 -24.03
CA SER A 506 -11.10 -43.57 -23.62
C SER A 506 -11.11 -43.79 -22.10
N GLY A 507 -12.25 -43.49 -21.46
CA GLY A 507 -12.43 -43.61 -20.01
C GLY A 507 -12.13 -42.34 -19.21
N SER A 508 -11.62 -41.28 -19.85
CA SER A 508 -11.50 -39.96 -19.25
C SER A 508 -12.83 -39.20 -19.22
N ALA A 509 -12.90 -38.11 -18.44
CA ALA A 509 -14.08 -37.25 -18.39
C ALA A 509 -14.41 -36.72 -19.80
N GLN A 510 -15.65 -36.93 -20.24
CA GLN A 510 -16.14 -36.55 -21.56
C GLN A 510 -16.92 -35.24 -21.46
N ALA A 511 -16.72 -34.32 -22.41
CA ALA A 511 -17.57 -33.14 -22.54
C ALA A 511 -18.99 -33.59 -22.93
N ALA A 512 -20.02 -33.07 -22.26
CA ALA A 512 -21.41 -33.42 -22.56
C ALA A 512 -21.82 -32.87 -23.93
N THR A 513 -21.60 -31.58 -24.18
CA THR A 513 -22.02 -30.93 -25.42
C THR A 513 -20.96 -29.99 -25.99
N LEU A 514 -20.78 -30.05 -27.31
CA LEU A 514 -20.04 -29.06 -28.09
C LEU A 514 -20.98 -28.49 -29.15
N ASN A 515 -21.42 -27.24 -28.95
CA ASN A 515 -22.30 -26.52 -29.87
C ASN A 515 -21.48 -25.51 -30.66
N ASN A 516 -21.33 -25.72 -31.97
CA ASN A 516 -20.79 -24.74 -32.91
C ASN A 516 -21.92 -24.26 -33.81
N ALA A 517 -22.41 -23.04 -33.57
CA ALA A 517 -23.64 -22.53 -34.17
C ALA A 517 -23.38 -21.21 -34.92
N GLY A 518 -23.28 -21.29 -36.24
CA GLY A 518 -22.94 -20.14 -37.09
C GLY A 518 -21.57 -19.55 -36.76
N ALA A 519 -20.64 -20.37 -36.27
CA ALA A 519 -19.35 -19.97 -35.72
C ALA A 519 -18.22 -20.91 -36.22
N THR A 520 -16.97 -20.61 -35.87
CA THR A 520 -15.79 -21.37 -36.34
C THR A 520 -15.00 -22.00 -35.20
N ILE A 521 -14.74 -23.31 -35.30
CA ILE A 521 -13.74 -24.02 -34.50
C ILE A 521 -12.71 -24.59 -35.47
N GLU A 522 -11.45 -24.19 -35.36
CA GLU A 522 -10.40 -24.54 -36.32
C GLU A 522 -9.06 -24.87 -35.63
N SER A 523 -8.46 -25.99 -36.03
CA SER A 523 -7.12 -26.39 -35.64
C SER A 523 -6.29 -26.58 -36.90
N LEU A 524 -5.12 -25.94 -37.00
CA LEU A 524 -4.19 -26.17 -38.11
C LEU A 524 -3.33 -27.43 -37.90
N GLY A 525 -3.18 -27.87 -36.64
CA GLY A 525 -2.56 -29.13 -36.26
C GLY A 525 -3.61 -30.25 -36.05
N ASN A 526 -3.39 -31.10 -35.06
CA ASN A 526 -4.33 -32.15 -34.72
C ASN A 526 -5.54 -31.57 -33.98
N LEU A 527 -6.72 -32.15 -34.20
CA LEU A 527 -7.91 -31.90 -33.40
C LEU A 527 -8.33 -33.20 -32.71
N SER A 528 -8.27 -33.22 -31.38
CA SER A 528 -8.71 -34.35 -30.57
C SER A 528 -9.98 -34.00 -29.80
N LEU A 529 -11.03 -34.81 -29.93
CA LEU A 529 -12.33 -34.56 -29.31
C LEU A 529 -12.77 -35.76 -28.50
N ASN A 530 -13.06 -35.55 -27.21
CA ASN A 530 -13.80 -36.47 -26.35
C ASN A 530 -15.08 -35.78 -25.88
N VAL A 531 -16.09 -35.81 -26.75
CA VAL A 531 -17.37 -35.11 -26.60
C VAL A 531 -18.52 -36.08 -26.87
N ALA A 532 -19.53 -36.12 -26.01
CA ALA A 532 -20.69 -37.01 -26.14
C ALA A 532 -21.60 -36.58 -27.30
N GLN A 533 -21.86 -35.27 -27.43
CA GLN A 533 -22.69 -34.71 -28.49
C GLN A 533 -22.05 -33.48 -29.13
N ILE A 534 -21.86 -33.53 -30.45
CA ILE A 534 -21.40 -32.38 -31.25
C ILE A 534 -22.55 -31.88 -32.11
N ASN A 535 -22.94 -30.62 -31.92
CA ASN A 535 -23.95 -29.95 -32.74
C ASN A 535 -23.26 -28.87 -33.56
N ASN A 536 -23.14 -29.08 -34.88
CA ASN A 536 -22.62 -28.09 -35.82
C ASN A 536 -23.77 -27.56 -36.68
N THR A 537 -24.24 -26.35 -36.39
CA THR A 537 -25.42 -25.76 -37.04
C THR A 537 -25.07 -24.42 -37.67
N ASN A 538 -25.84 -24.02 -38.69
CA ASN A 538 -25.76 -22.66 -39.24
C ASN A 538 -27.03 -21.90 -38.83
N THR A 539 -26.94 -21.14 -37.74
CA THR A 539 -28.06 -20.39 -37.15
C THR A 539 -28.48 -19.17 -37.96
N ASN A 540 -27.63 -18.69 -38.86
CA ASN A 540 -27.85 -17.49 -39.67
C ASN A 540 -28.09 -17.82 -41.16
N PHE A 541 -28.50 -19.04 -41.47
CA PHE A 541 -28.78 -19.45 -42.84
C PHE A 541 -29.97 -18.67 -43.41
N THR A 542 -29.71 -17.85 -44.43
CA THR A 542 -30.73 -17.12 -45.17
C THR A 542 -30.76 -17.61 -46.62
N THR A 543 -31.96 -17.72 -47.20
CA THR A 543 -32.16 -18.02 -48.61
C THR A 543 -32.73 -16.80 -49.31
N GLN A 544 -32.33 -16.59 -50.57
CA GLN A 544 -32.93 -15.59 -51.44
C GLN A 544 -33.36 -16.24 -52.75
N TYR A 545 -34.52 -15.85 -53.26
CA TYR A 545 -34.95 -16.25 -54.59
C TYR A 545 -34.14 -15.48 -55.63
N VAL A 546 -33.32 -16.19 -56.40
CA VAL A 546 -32.63 -15.65 -57.56
C VAL A 546 -33.43 -16.02 -58.81
N ARG A 547 -33.90 -15.01 -59.56
CA ARG A 547 -34.61 -15.24 -60.83
C ARG A 547 -33.61 -15.68 -61.90
N THR A 548 -33.68 -16.94 -62.31
CA THR A 548 -32.72 -17.53 -63.28
C THR A 548 -33.18 -17.46 -64.74
N SER A 549 -34.48 -17.29 -65.01
CA SER A 549 -35.00 -17.03 -66.36
C SER A 549 -36.43 -16.48 -66.33
N ILE A 550 -36.86 -15.87 -67.44
CA ILE A 550 -38.25 -15.48 -67.71
C ILE A 550 -38.65 -16.23 -68.98
N ALA A 551 -39.64 -17.12 -68.90
CA ALA A 551 -40.22 -17.72 -70.11
C ALA A 551 -41.24 -16.74 -70.70
N SER A 552 -40.98 -16.23 -71.92
CA SER A 552 -41.95 -15.47 -72.68
C SER A 552 -42.88 -16.42 -73.42
N THR A 553 -44.14 -16.53 -72.99
CA THR A 553 -45.20 -17.14 -73.80
C THR A 553 -45.67 -16.11 -74.83
N LEU A 554 -45.27 -16.28 -76.09
CA LEU A 554 -45.96 -15.66 -77.22
C LEU A 554 -47.27 -16.43 -77.44
N ALA A 555 -48.40 -15.79 -77.18
CA ALA A 555 -49.70 -16.29 -77.61
C ALA A 555 -49.87 -15.95 -79.09
N GLU A 556 -49.69 -16.94 -79.98
CA GLU A 556 -50.16 -16.83 -81.36
C GLU A 556 -51.69 -16.97 -81.39
N SER A 557 -52.36 -15.88 -81.74
CA SER A 557 -53.79 -15.87 -82.05
C SER A 557 -54.03 -16.64 -83.34
N VAL A 558 -54.78 -17.75 -83.28
CA VAL A 558 -55.33 -18.42 -84.46
C VAL A 558 -56.49 -17.56 -84.99
N ASP A 559 -56.27 -16.85 -86.10
CA ASP A 559 -57.35 -16.21 -86.88
C ASP A 559 -57.99 -17.26 -87.80
N VAL A 560 -59.19 -17.71 -87.45
CA VAL A 560 -60.03 -18.55 -88.32
C VAL A 560 -60.90 -17.62 -89.15
N ARG A 561 -60.54 -17.44 -90.42
CA ARG A 561 -61.47 -16.96 -91.46
C ARG A 561 -61.58 -18.00 -92.57
N GLY A 562 -62.72 -18.69 -92.60
CA GLY A 562 -63.26 -19.26 -93.84
C GLY A 562 -63.73 -18.14 -94.78
N ASN A 563 -64.10 -18.33 -96.03
CA ASN A 563 -64.34 -19.53 -96.84
C ASN A 563 -64.55 -19.02 -98.31
N ILE A 564 -64.65 -19.97 -99.24
CA ILE A 564 -65.34 -19.97 -100.56
C ILE A 564 -64.84 -19.09 -101.72
N GLY A 565 -64.42 -19.80 -102.78
CA GLY A 565 -64.16 -19.32 -104.14
C GLY A 565 -63.49 -20.40 -104.97
#